data_AF-A0A7V0Z9B0-F1
#
_entry.id   AF-A0A7V0Z9B0-F1
#
_cell.length_a   1.000
_cell.length_b   1.000
_cell.length_c   1.000
_cell.angle_alpha   90.00
_cell.angle_beta   90.00
_cell.angle_gamma   90.00
#
_symmetry.space_group_name_H-M   'P 1'
#
loop_
_entity.id
_entity.type
_entity.pdbx_description
1 polymer ?
#
loop_
_entity_poly.entity_id
_entity_poly.type
_entity_poly.pdbx_seq_one_letter_code
_entity_poly.pdbx_strand_id
1 'polypeptide(L)'
;MPRTKTIAELRRELATKERKLKTLTTRRSKLTVQLSAIDRLIAKLGGEDIPGKKGRAKPTPKRRKRARNKQSLADVLTSVLKSKRGVRVAEASKLALSAGYKSASKQFANIVSQALSTDKRFKKVSRGVYALKGVKKTAAKKVAKKAVKK
;
A
#
# COMPACT_ATOMS: atom_id res chain seq x y z
N MET A 1 -10.39 -29.52 46.58
CA MET A 1 -9.17 -30.15 47.14
C MET A 1 -8.18 -30.38 46.00
N PRO A 2 -6.95 -29.84 46.05
CA PRO A 2 -5.92 -30.16 45.06
C PRO A 2 -5.58 -31.64 45.16
N ARG A 3 -5.64 -32.37 44.04
CA ARG A 3 -5.24 -33.79 43.99
C ARG A 3 -3.72 -33.84 44.05
N THR A 4 -3.17 -34.22 45.21
CA THR A 4 -1.74 -34.49 45.36
C THR A 4 -1.41 -35.79 44.63
N LYS A 5 -0.56 -35.68 43.61
CA LYS A 5 -0.07 -36.86 42.88
C LYS A 5 0.96 -37.58 43.71
N THR A 6 0.95 -38.91 43.67
CA THR A 6 1.97 -39.71 44.35
C THR A 6 3.33 -39.59 43.65
N ILE A 7 4.42 -39.90 44.35
CA ILE A 7 5.79 -39.87 43.78
C ILE A 7 5.88 -40.77 42.53
N ALA A 8 5.21 -41.92 42.55
CA ALA A 8 5.16 -42.84 41.41
C ALA A 8 4.43 -42.24 40.20
N GLU A 9 3.33 -41.52 40.42
CA GLU A 9 2.60 -40.82 39.36
C GLU A 9 3.42 -39.67 38.78
N LEU A 10 4.13 -38.90 39.62
CA LEU A 10 5.02 -37.83 39.17
C LEU A 10 6.15 -38.36 38.29
N ARG A 11 6.77 -39.50 38.67
CA ARG A 11 7.80 -40.15 37.85
C ARG A 11 7.27 -40.62 36.49
N ARG A 12 6.06 -41.18 36.44
CA ARG A 12 5.40 -41.57 35.18
C ARG A 12 5.10 -40.36 34.29
N GLU A 13 4.67 -39.25 34.88
CA GLU A 13 4.42 -38.02 34.14
C GLU A 13 5.70 -37.41 33.56
N LEU A 14 6.80 -37.39 34.33
CA LEU A 14 8.11 -36.96 33.85
C LEU A 14 8.59 -37.82 32.68
N ALA A 15 8.56 -39.15 32.81
CA ALA A 15 8.93 -40.05 31.73
C ALA A 15 8.10 -39.82 30.45
N THR A 16 6.82 -39.50 30.59
CA THR A 16 5.94 -39.16 29.46
C THR A 16 6.34 -37.83 28.81
N LYS A 17 6.67 -36.80 29.62
CA LYS A 17 7.12 -35.49 29.14
C LYS A 17 8.47 -35.60 28.43
N GLU A 18 9.41 -36.38 28.97
CA GLU A 18 10.72 -36.62 28.35
C GLU A 18 10.60 -37.28 26.98
N ARG A 19 9.74 -38.31 26.85
CA ARG A 19 9.46 -38.97 25.56
C ARG A 19 8.87 -37.99 24.53
N LYS A 20 7.90 -37.17 24.96
CA LYS A 20 7.31 -36.13 24.10
C LYS A 20 8.34 -35.08 23.69
N LEU A 21 9.19 -34.65 24.61
CA LEU A 21 10.26 -33.69 24.35
C LEU A 21 11.23 -34.25 23.31
N LYS A 22 11.69 -35.49 23.46
CA LYS A 22 12.58 -36.17 22.48
C LYS A 22 11.95 -36.27 21.09
N THR A 23 10.64 -36.54 21.03
CA THR A 23 9.90 -36.59 19.76
C THR A 23 9.81 -35.21 19.11
N LEU A 24 9.54 -34.17 19.89
CA LEU A 24 9.46 -32.80 19.38
C LEU A 24 10.82 -32.25 18.98
N THR A 25 11.90 -32.56 19.70
CA THR A 25 13.25 -32.10 19.34
C THR A 25 13.75 -32.74 18.06
N THR A 26 13.50 -34.03 17.86
CA THR A 26 13.81 -34.72 16.60
C THR A 26 12.98 -34.22 15.43
N ARG A 27 11.70 -33.90 15.64
CA ARG A 27 10.86 -33.25 14.62
C ARG A 27 11.36 -31.84 14.30
N ARG A 28 11.73 -31.07 15.32
CA ARG A 28 12.30 -29.73 15.15
C ARG A 28 13.58 -29.77 14.32
N SER A 29 14.52 -30.67 14.62
CA SER A 29 15.78 -30.76 13.86
C SER A 29 15.55 -31.12 12.40
N LYS A 30 14.65 -32.09 12.11
CA LYS A 30 14.25 -32.43 10.73
C LYS A 30 13.67 -31.23 9.98
N LEU A 31 12.74 -30.50 10.61
CA LEU A 31 12.14 -29.30 10.00
C LEU A 31 13.17 -28.20 9.77
N THR A 32 14.11 -27.98 10.69
CA THR A 32 15.19 -27.00 10.50
C THR A 32 16.05 -27.33 9.29
N VAL A 33 16.39 -28.61 9.07
CA VAL A 33 17.12 -29.05 7.87
C VAL A 33 16.32 -28.77 6.60
N GLN A 34 15.02 -29.10 6.60
CA GLN A 34 14.13 -28.84 5.46
C GLN A 34 14.00 -27.35 5.15
N LEU A 35 13.79 -26.51 6.18
CA LEU A 35 13.76 -25.06 6.04
C LEU A 35 15.06 -24.53 5.42
N SER A 36 16.22 -24.99 5.93
CA SER A 36 17.51 -24.56 5.38
C SER A 36 17.71 -24.94 3.92
N ALA A 37 17.12 -26.05 3.46
CA ALA A 37 17.17 -26.46 2.06
C ALA A 37 16.29 -25.55 1.19
N ILE A 38 15.10 -25.19 1.67
CA ILE A 38 14.20 -24.24 1.01
C ILE A 38 14.85 -22.86 0.94
N ASP A 39 15.42 -22.36 2.04
CA ASP A 39 16.11 -21.07 2.09
C ASP A 39 17.22 -20.98 1.03
N ARG A 40 17.98 -22.06 0.82
CA ARG A 40 19.01 -22.14 -0.25
C ARG A 40 18.41 -22.04 -1.65
N LEU A 41 17.27 -22.67 -1.88
CA LEU A 41 16.57 -22.60 -3.17
C LEU A 41 16.04 -21.20 -3.43
N ILE A 42 15.48 -20.55 -2.41
CA ILE A 42 14.98 -19.17 -2.52
C ILE A 42 16.13 -18.21 -2.79
N ALA A 43 17.25 -18.34 -2.06
CA ALA A 43 18.46 -17.57 -2.30
C ALA A 43 19.01 -17.76 -3.73
N LYS A 44 19.01 -19.00 -4.25
CA LYS A 44 19.43 -19.29 -5.64
C LYS A 44 18.56 -18.60 -6.69
N LEU A 45 17.26 -18.44 -6.41
CA LEU A 45 16.31 -17.75 -7.29
C LEU A 45 16.33 -16.22 -7.13
N GLY A 46 17.29 -15.67 -6.36
CA GLY A 46 17.38 -14.23 -6.10
C GLY A 46 16.35 -13.73 -5.09
N GLY A 47 15.66 -14.62 -4.39
CA GLY A 47 14.85 -14.27 -3.24
C GLY A 47 15.76 -13.95 -2.06
N GLU A 48 15.58 -12.77 -1.48
CA GLU A 48 16.32 -12.31 -0.31
C GLU A 48 15.75 -12.97 0.96
N ASP A 49 15.94 -14.28 1.12
CA ASP A 49 15.69 -14.94 2.41
C ASP A 49 16.97 -14.94 3.23
N ILE A 50 17.02 -14.03 4.21
CA ILE A 50 18.08 -13.93 5.19
C ILE A 50 17.61 -14.64 6.47
N PRO A 51 17.89 -15.95 6.64
CA PRO A 51 17.70 -16.59 7.93
C PRO A 51 18.81 -16.11 8.87
N GLY A 52 18.46 -15.29 9.86
CA GLY A 52 19.26 -15.16 11.09
C GLY A 52 20.26 -14.01 11.19
N LYS A 53 20.35 -13.08 10.23
CA LYS A 53 21.05 -11.82 10.51
C LYS A 53 20.11 -10.94 11.32
N LYS A 54 20.30 -10.93 12.64
CA LYS A 54 19.87 -9.86 13.56
C LYS A 54 20.57 -8.58 13.09
N GLY A 55 20.12 -8.05 11.96
CA GLY A 55 20.64 -6.86 11.35
C GLY A 55 20.42 -5.74 12.34
N ARG A 56 21.51 -5.08 12.73
CA ARG A 56 21.50 -3.71 13.25
C ARG A 56 20.29 -3.01 12.65
N ALA A 57 19.32 -2.64 13.49
CA ALA A 57 18.08 -2.04 13.03
C ALA A 57 18.47 -0.93 12.05
N LYS A 58 18.18 -1.16 10.76
CA LYS A 58 18.36 -0.15 9.72
C LYS A 58 17.61 1.07 10.25
N PRO A 59 18.25 2.24 10.41
CA PRO A 59 17.59 3.38 11.02
C PRO A 59 16.27 3.57 10.29
N THR A 60 15.17 3.43 11.04
CA THR A 60 13.84 3.57 10.46
C THR A 60 13.83 4.92 9.78
N PRO A 61 13.47 5.00 8.47
CA PRO A 61 13.52 6.26 7.77
C PRO A 61 12.67 7.24 8.57
N LYS A 62 13.32 8.27 9.14
CA LYS A 62 12.72 9.29 9.99
C LYS A 62 11.40 9.66 9.35
N ARG A 63 10.29 9.25 9.98
CA ARG A 63 8.95 9.32 9.39
C ARG A 63 8.73 10.75 8.97
N ARG A 64 8.82 11.02 7.66
CA ARG A 64 8.74 12.38 7.11
C ARG A 64 7.45 12.99 7.63
N LYS A 65 7.55 14.11 8.37
CA LYS A 65 6.38 14.82 8.88
C LYS A 65 5.46 15.08 7.70
N ARG A 66 4.27 14.46 7.71
CA ARG A 66 3.28 14.66 6.64
C ARG A 66 2.88 16.13 6.63
N ALA A 67 2.78 16.71 5.44
CA ALA A 67 2.26 18.07 5.29
C ALA A 67 0.85 18.14 5.93
N ARG A 68 0.67 19.06 6.88
CA ARG A 68 -0.62 19.31 7.51
C ARG A 68 -1.39 20.29 6.63
N ASN A 69 -2.41 19.81 5.93
CA ASN A 69 -3.31 20.63 5.12
C ASN A 69 -4.61 20.88 5.88
N LYS A 70 -5.13 22.11 5.81
CA LYS A 70 -6.40 22.49 6.45
C LYS A 70 -7.62 21.90 5.76
N GLN A 71 -7.50 21.55 4.48
CA GLN A 71 -8.57 21.01 3.64
C GLN A 71 -8.11 19.72 2.97
N SER A 72 -9.07 18.81 2.72
CA SER A 72 -8.79 17.58 2.00
C SER A 72 -8.43 17.88 0.54
N LEU A 73 -7.61 17.02 -0.08
CA LEU A 73 -7.27 17.17 -1.49
C LEU A 73 -8.52 17.16 -2.38
N ALA A 74 -9.53 16.36 -2.00
CA ALA A 74 -10.80 16.28 -2.73
C ALA A 74 -11.54 17.62 -2.70
N ASP A 75 -11.63 18.28 -1.54
CA ASP A 75 -12.34 19.57 -1.41
C ASP A 75 -11.65 20.67 -2.22
N VAL A 76 -10.32 20.75 -2.14
CA VAL A 76 -9.54 21.70 -2.95
C VAL A 76 -9.75 21.44 -4.45
N LEU A 77 -9.71 20.16 -4.87
CA LEU A 77 -9.97 19.79 -6.25
C LEU A 77 -11.41 20.10 -6.69
N THR A 78 -12.42 19.97 -5.82
CA THR A 78 -13.78 20.40 -6.16
C THR A 78 -13.87 21.91 -6.36
N SER A 79 -13.21 22.72 -5.54
CA SER A 79 -13.18 24.18 -5.70
C SER A 79 -12.50 24.61 -7.00
N VAL A 80 -11.39 23.94 -7.35
CA VAL A 80 -10.66 24.18 -8.60
C VAL A 80 -11.44 23.70 -9.84
N LEU A 81 -12.13 22.56 -9.73
CA LEU A 81 -12.90 21.98 -10.84
C LEU A 81 -14.30 22.59 -10.98
N LYS A 82 -14.82 23.30 -9.98
CA LYS A 82 -16.05 24.11 -10.09
C LYS A 82 -15.88 25.26 -11.08
N SER A 83 -14.70 25.89 -11.10
CA SER A 83 -14.40 27.03 -11.98
C SER A 83 -13.93 26.62 -13.38
N LYS A 84 -13.56 25.34 -13.60
CA LYS A 84 -13.02 24.86 -14.89
C LYS A 84 -13.67 23.56 -15.37
N ARG A 85 -14.24 23.58 -16.59
CA ARG A 85 -14.95 22.44 -17.20
C ARG A 85 -13.98 21.46 -17.87
N GLY A 86 -13.33 20.63 -17.06
CA GLY A 86 -12.42 19.58 -17.52
C GLY A 86 -10.97 20.01 -17.47
N VAL A 87 -10.20 19.44 -16.55
CA VAL A 87 -8.80 19.84 -16.30
C VAL A 87 -7.89 18.63 -16.47
N ARG A 88 -6.74 18.84 -17.11
CA ARG A 88 -5.68 17.81 -17.19
C ARG A 88 -5.07 17.60 -15.81
N VAL A 89 -4.68 16.37 -15.48
CA VAL A 89 -4.05 16.05 -14.17
C VAL A 89 -2.86 16.98 -13.85
N ALA A 90 -2.04 17.32 -14.86
CA ALA A 90 -0.90 18.21 -14.71
C ALA A 90 -1.27 19.68 -14.42
N GLU A 91 -2.45 20.12 -14.87
CA GLU A 91 -2.98 21.44 -14.56
C GLU A 91 -3.69 21.44 -13.21
N ALA A 92 -4.41 20.37 -12.89
CA ALA A 92 -5.08 20.20 -11.60
C ALA A 92 -4.07 20.18 -10.44
N SER A 93 -2.89 19.58 -10.65
CA SER A 93 -1.82 19.60 -9.65
C SER A 93 -1.27 21.01 -9.41
N LYS A 94 -1.00 21.78 -10.47
CA LYS A 94 -0.57 23.18 -10.36
C LYS A 94 -1.62 24.03 -9.66
N LEU A 95 -2.88 23.87 -10.05
CA LEU A 95 -3.99 24.62 -9.47
C LEU A 95 -4.20 24.28 -8.00
N ALA A 96 -4.09 23.00 -7.61
CA ALA A 96 -4.17 22.61 -6.21
C ALA A 96 -3.04 23.22 -5.36
N LEU A 97 -1.80 23.27 -5.87
CA LEU A 97 -0.70 23.96 -5.20
C LEU A 97 -0.95 25.47 -5.10
N SER A 98 -1.43 26.10 -6.18
CA SER A 98 -1.77 27.54 -6.16
C SER A 98 -2.94 27.89 -5.24
N ALA A 99 -3.87 26.95 -5.03
CA ALA A 99 -4.97 27.06 -4.08
C ALA A 99 -4.52 26.86 -2.61
N GLY A 100 -3.21 26.70 -2.36
CA GLY A 100 -2.64 26.61 -1.01
C GLY A 100 -2.48 25.18 -0.48
N TYR A 101 -2.69 24.15 -1.29
CA TYR A 101 -2.43 22.77 -0.89
C TYR A 101 -0.92 22.51 -0.79
N LYS A 102 -0.44 22.04 0.37
CA LYS A 102 0.99 21.73 0.56
C LYS A 102 1.25 20.24 0.31
N SER A 103 2.13 19.93 -0.62
CA SER A 103 2.58 18.57 -0.91
C SER A 103 4.10 18.53 -1.06
N ALA A 104 4.75 17.59 -0.37
CA ALA A 104 6.19 17.32 -0.47
C ALA A 104 6.51 16.15 -1.43
N SER A 105 5.51 15.65 -2.16
CA SER A 105 5.68 14.49 -3.04
C SER A 105 6.18 14.90 -4.43
N LYS A 106 7.25 14.26 -4.90
CA LYS A 106 7.74 14.40 -6.29
C LYS A 106 6.73 13.89 -7.32
N GLN A 107 5.85 12.96 -6.91
CA GLN A 107 4.84 12.33 -7.76
C GLN A 107 3.44 12.87 -7.45
N PHE A 108 3.31 14.15 -7.13
CA PHE A 108 2.04 14.76 -6.74
C PHE A 108 0.96 14.63 -7.83
N ALA A 109 1.34 14.68 -9.11
CA ALA A 109 0.41 14.47 -10.23
C ALA A 109 -0.27 13.08 -10.17
N ASN A 110 0.47 12.03 -9.79
CA ASN A 110 -0.10 10.68 -9.67
C ASN A 110 -1.06 10.58 -8.49
N ILE A 111 -0.75 11.25 -7.37
CA ILE A 111 -1.64 11.32 -6.21
C ILE A 111 -2.95 12.04 -6.58
N VAL A 112 -2.86 13.14 -7.33
CA VAL A 112 -4.03 13.87 -7.85
C VAL A 112 -4.82 13.00 -8.83
N SER A 113 -4.17 12.27 -9.74
CA SER A 113 -4.85 11.33 -10.65
C SER A 113 -5.59 10.24 -9.90
N GLN A 114 -4.97 9.68 -8.86
CA GLN A 114 -5.59 8.66 -8.02
C GLN A 114 -6.80 9.21 -7.27
N ALA A 115 -6.68 10.41 -6.68
CA ALA A 115 -7.78 11.07 -5.99
C ALA A 115 -8.96 11.36 -6.92
N LEU A 116 -8.69 11.86 -8.13
CA LEU A 116 -9.71 12.12 -9.16
C LEU A 116 -10.35 10.85 -9.72
N SER A 117 -9.64 9.71 -9.68
CA SER A 117 -10.17 8.42 -10.15
C SER A 117 -10.99 7.70 -9.09
N THR A 118 -10.66 7.91 -7.80
CA THR A 118 -11.29 7.19 -6.68
C THR A 118 -12.57 7.87 -6.20
N ASP A 119 -12.64 9.20 -6.30
CA ASP A 119 -13.80 9.97 -5.81
C ASP A 119 -14.95 10.00 -6.84
N LYS A 120 -16.13 9.56 -6.39
CA LYS A 120 -17.39 9.46 -7.16
C LYS A 120 -17.88 10.80 -7.70
N ARG A 121 -17.40 11.92 -7.15
CA ARG A 121 -17.74 13.29 -7.56
C ARG A 121 -17.10 13.69 -8.88
N PHE A 122 -16.06 12.99 -9.33
CA PHE A 122 -15.37 13.28 -10.59
C PHE A 122 -15.68 12.21 -11.64
N LYS A 123 -15.65 12.61 -12.91
CA LYS A 123 -15.81 11.74 -14.06
C LYS A 123 -14.66 11.96 -15.03
N LYS A 124 -14.07 10.86 -15.47
CA LYS A 124 -13.07 10.85 -16.53
C LYS A 124 -13.75 11.21 -17.86
N VAL A 125 -13.29 12.28 -18.50
CA VAL A 125 -13.82 12.77 -19.78
C VAL A 125 -13.00 12.22 -20.95
N SER A 126 -11.67 12.17 -20.80
CA SER A 126 -10.73 11.61 -21.76
C SER A 126 -9.43 11.17 -21.06
N ARG A 127 -8.41 10.71 -21.79
CA ARG A 127 -7.13 10.29 -21.19
C ARG A 127 -6.50 11.45 -20.42
N GLY A 128 -6.45 11.32 -19.10
CA GLY A 128 -5.84 12.31 -18.20
C GLY A 128 -6.66 13.58 -17.98
N VAL A 129 -7.95 13.62 -18.37
CA VAL A 129 -8.85 14.77 -18.16
C VAL A 129 -10.04 14.37 -17.31
N TYR A 130 -10.25 15.10 -16.22
CA TYR A 130 -11.34 14.86 -15.26
C TYR A 130 -12.22 16.11 -15.12
N ALA A 131 -13.53 15.89 -14.96
CA ALA A 131 -14.52 16.94 -14.72
C ALA A 131 -15.45 16.52 -13.58
N LEU A 132 -16.17 17.47 -12.98
CA LEU A 132 -17.19 17.17 -11.98
C LEU A 132 -18.39 16.42 -12.59
N LYS A 133 -18.84 15.37 -11.90
CA LYS A 133 -20.00 14.56 -12.26
C LYS A 133 -21.27 15.41 -12.08
N GLY A 134 -21.79 15.94 -13.18
CA GLY A 134 -22.94 16.84 -13.20
C GLY A 134 -22.79 18.02 -14.18
N VAL A 135 -21.57 18.30 -14.64
CA VAL A 135 -21.37 19.30 -15.70
C VAL A 135 -21.76 18.67 -17.04
N LYS A 136 -22.94 19.03 -17.55
CA LYS A 136 -23.46 18.60 -18.86
C LYS A 136 -22.40 18.83 -19.94
N LYS A 137 -22.25 17.83 -20.80
CA LYS A 137 -21.35 17.79 -21.95
C LYS A 137 -21.87 18.74 -23.02
N THR A 138 -21.53 20.02 -22.97
CA THR A 138 -21.74 20.94 -24.11
C THR A 138 -20.45 21.10 -24.91
N ALA A 139 -20.47 20.49 -26.09
CA ALA A 139 -19.75 20.89 -27.31
C ALA A 139 -18.21 21.03 -27.24
N ALA A 140 -17.49 19.91 -27.41
CA ALA A 140 -16.14 19.93 -27.98
C ALA A 140 -16.00 18.93 -29.14
N LYS A 141 -17.10 18.71 -29.89
CA LYS A 141 -17.12 17.88 -31.10
C LYS A 141 -17.70 18.68 -32.26
N LYS A 142 -17.12 19.84 -32.58
CA LYS A 142 -17.45 20.59 -33.81
C LYS A 142 -16.31 21.52 -34.25
N VAL A 143 -15.07 21.02 -34.30
CA VAL A 143 -13.99 21.72 -35.05
C VAL A 143 -13.18 20.76 -35.93
N ALA A 144 -13.09 19.46 -35.61
CA ALA A 144 -12.24 18.52 -36.38
C ALA A 144 -12.93 17.80 -37.58
N LYS A 145 -14.08 18.26 -38.08
CA LYS A 145 -14.77 17.62 -39.23
C LYS A 145 -15.09 18.54 -40.42
N LYS A 146 -14.55 19.77 -40.47
CA LYS A 146 -14.79 20.71 -41.59
C LYS A 146 -13.51 21.21 -42.27
N ALA A 147 -12.46 20.38 -42.33
CA ALA A 147 -11.23 20.69 -43.06
C ALA A 147 -10.75 19.55 -43.98
N VAL A 148 -11.61 18.55 -44.25
CA VAL A 148 -11.33 17.47 -45.23
C VAL A 148 -12.63 17.16 -46.00
N LYS A 149 -13.14 18.15 -46.74
CA LYS A 149 -13.95 17.97 -47.95
C LYS A 149 -14.30 19.35 -48.52
N LYS A 150 -13.47 19.80 -49.46
CA LYS A 150 -13.80 20.29 -50.80
C LYS A 150 -12.71 21.25 -51.26
#